data_AF-A0A3M1GBM4-F1
#
_entry.id   AF-A0A3M1GBM4-F1
#
_cell.length_a   1.000
_cell.length_b   1.000
_cell.length_c   1.000
_cell.angle_alpha   90.00
_cell.angle_beta   90.00
_cell.angle_gamma   90.00
#
_symmetry.space_group_name_H-M   'P 1'
#
loop_
_entity.id
_entity.type
_entity.pdbx_description
1 polymer ?
#
loop_
_entity_poly.entity_id
_entity_poly.type
_entity_poly.pdbx_seq_one_letter_code
_entity_poly.pdbx_strand_id
1 'polypeptide(L)'
;MDKAFSYKNKGPSGFTLIELVVVIFIIAIFSAMVYPTLTLNLGETKKENHRMASILRYLRDSSLYYKRSLKIVFDLKERSVKYETPEGEKEEEFSGLLGVKTPGHG
;
A
#
# COMPACT_ATOMS: atom_id res chain seq x y z
N MET A 1 34.31 62.43 9.95
CA MET A 1 32.96 63.02 9.80
C MET A 1 32.28 62.39 8.59
N ASP A 2 31.88 61.13 8.79
CA ASP A 2 30.57 60.53 8.54
C ASP A 2 29.89 60.76 7.19
N LYS A 3 30.15 59.83 6.25
CA LYS A 3 29.19 59.50 5.20
C LYS A 3 28.18 58.52 5.78
N ALA A 4 27.02 59.02 6.20
CA ALA A 4 25.89 58.19 6.59
C ALA A 4 25.38 57.42 5.37
N PHE A 5 25.61 56.10 5.37
CA PHE A 5 25.12 55.18 4.35
C PHE A 5 23.60 55.04 4.53
N SER A 6 22.83 55.69 3.65
CA SER A 6 21.38 55.60 3.62
C SER A 6 20.96 54.17 3.24
N TYR A 7 20.60 53.37 4.24
CA TYR A 7 20.07 52.01 4.04
C TYR A 7 18.62 52.13 3.53
N LYS A 8 18.46 52.08 2.20
CA LYS A 8 17.14 52.03 1.57
C LYS A 8 16.48 50.69 1.89
N ASN A 9 15.67 50.67 2.94
CA ASN A 9 14.88 49.50 3.32
C ASN A 9 13.82 49.23 2.24
N LYS A 10 14.06 48.24 1.37
CA LYS A 10 13.02 47.70 0.49
C LYS A 10 12.18 46.77 1.34
N GLY A 11 10.98 47.20 1.74
CA GLY A 11 10.01 46.33 2.39
C GLY A 11 9.72 45.09 1.52
N PRO A 12 9.34 43.95 2.11
CA PRO A 12 9.06 42.74 1.35
C PRO A 12 7.91 42.99 0.37
N SER A 13 8.14 42.66 -0.90
CA SER A 13 7.12 42.72 -1.95
C SER A 13 6.05 41.66 -1.70
N GLY A 14 4.78 42.07 -1.71
CA GLY A 14 3.63 41.16 -1.61
C GLY A 14 3.38 40.38 -2.91
N PHE A 15 2.62 39.30 -2.79
CA PHE A 15 2.20 38.46 -3.92
C PHE A 15 1.09 39.13 -4.72
N THR A 16 1.11 38.94 -6.04
CA THR A 16 0.05 39.44 -6.92
C THR A 16 -1.12 38.45 -6.99
N LEU A 17 -2.33 38.95 -7.30
CA LEU A 17 -3.49 38.08 -7.50
C LEU A 17 -3.28 37.08 -8.64
N ILE A 18 -2.63 37.51 -9.73
CA ILE A 18 -2.38 36.66 -10.88
C ILE A 18 -1.41 35.52 -10.54
N GLU A 19 -0.40 35.78 -9.71
CA GLU A 19 0.54 34.76 -9.27
C GLU A 19 -0.16 33.66 -8.46
N LEU A 20 -1.08 34.04 -7.57
CA LEU A 20 -1.86 33.07 -6.81
C LEU A 20 -2.75 32.21 -7.73
N VAL A 21 -3.41 32.82 -8.72
CA VAL A 21 -4.24 32.10 -9.70
C VAL A 21 -3.40 31.11 -10.53
N VAL A 22 -2.20 31.51 -10.94
CA VAL A 22 -1.29 30.63 -11.69
C VAL A 22 -0.81 29.47 -10.80
N VAL A 23 -0.46 29.73 -9.54
CA VAL A 23 -0.01 28.69 -8.60
C VAL A 23 -1.11 27.65 -8.34
N ILE A 24 -2.35 28.06 -8.05
CA ILE A 24 -3.45 27.12 -7.83
C ILE A 24 -3.78 26.32 -9.09
N PHE A 25 -3.64 26.92 -10.28
CA PHE A 25 -3.86 26.24 -11.55
C PHE A 25 -2.84 25.12 -11.78
N ILE A 26 -1.57 25.41 -11.50
CA ILE A 26 -0.49 24.41 -11.59
C ILE A 26 -0.74 23.26 -10.58
N ILE A 27 -1.08 23.58 -9.33
CA ILE A 27 -1.40 22.57 -8.30
C ILE A 27 -2.59 21.71 -8.73
N ALA A 28 -3.61 22.30 -9.36
CA ALA A 28 -4.78 21.56 -9.83
C ALA A 28 -4.43 20.54 -10.92
N ILE A 29 -3.58 20.91 -11.88
CA ILE A 29 -3.10 19.99 -12.93
C ILE A 29 -2.35 18.81 -12.30
N PHE A 30 -1.39 19.08 -11.42
CA PHE A 30 -0.64 18.02 -10.75
C PHE A 30 -1.55 17.12 -9.89
N SER A 31 -2.49 17.71 -9.17
CA SER A 31 -3.44 16.96 -8.33
C SER A 31 -4.33 16.03 -9.17
N ALA A 32 -4.78 16.49 -10.34
CA ALA A 32 -5.55 15.67 -11.27
C ALA A 32 -4.77 14.45 -11.79
N MET A 33 -3.45 14.57 -11.94
CA MET A 33 -2.59 13.46 -12.34
C MET A 33 -2.27 12.49 -11.19
N VAL A 34 -2.11 13.00 -9.97
CA VAL A 34 -1.76 12.19 -8.78
C VAL A 34 -2.95 11.41 -8.22
N TYR A 35 -4.17 11.97 -8.30
CA TYR A 35 -5.38 11.35 -7.76
C TYR A 35 -5.68 9.91 -8.24
N PRO A 36 -5.62 9.56 -9.54
CA PRO A 36 -5.87 8.19 -9.99
C PRO A 36 -4.85 7.19 -9.46
N THR A 37 -3.58 7.60 -9.30
CA THR A 37 -2.50 6.74 -8.79
C THR A 37 -2.74 6.32 -7.33
N LEU A 38 -3.35 7.19 -6.52
CA LEU A 38 -3.65 6.87 -5.12
C LEU A 38 -4.86 5.94 -4.97
N THR A 39 -5.88 6.10 -5.82
CA THR A 39 -7.11 5.31 -5.74
C THR A 39 -6.96 3.89 -6.30
N LEU A 40 -6.16 3.71 -7.36
CA LEU A 40 -5.86 2.40 -7.94
C LEU A 40 -5.15 1.47 -6.95
N ASN A 41 -4.21 1.98 -6.14
CA ASN A 41 -3.43 1.17 -5.20
C ASN A 41 -4.18 0.86 -3.88
N LEU A 42 -5.15 1.69 -3.48
CA LEU A 42 -5.91 1.45 -2.24
C LEU A 42 -6.95 0.33 -2.38
N GLY A 43 -7.45 0.08 -3.60
CA GLY A 43 -8.48 -0.92 -3.88
C GLY A 43 -8.02 -2.38 -3.85
N GLU A 44 -6.71 -2.64 -3.95
CA GLU A 44 -6.18 -4.01 -4.05
C GLU A 44 -6.22 -4.77 -2.72
N THR A 45 -6.09 -4.06 -1.61
CA THR A 45 -6.05 -4.64 -0.25
C THR A 45 -7.30 -5.46 0.12
N LYS A 46 -8.46 -5.14 -0.47
CA LYS A 46 -9.72 -5.83 -0.16
C LYS A 46 -9.87 -7.16 -0.92
N LYS A 47 -9.28 -7.29 -2.13
CA LYS A 47 -9.35 -8.53 -2.92
C LYS A 47 -8.44 -9.61 -2.35
N GLU A 48 -7.26 -9.23 -1.88
CA GLU A 48 -6.25 -10.18 -1.41
C GLU A 48 -6.69 -10.92 -0.13
N ASN A 49 -7.36 -10.23 0.79
CA ASN A 49 -7.90 -10.84 2.01
C ASN A 49 -8.98 -11.90 1.74
N HIS A 50 -9.86 -11.65 0.76
CA HIS A 50 -10.88 -12.63 0.35
C HIS A 50 -10.28 -13.86 -0.32
N ARG A 51 -9.18 -13.69 -1.07
CA ARG A 51 -8.45 -14.80 -1.69
C ARG A 51 -7.81 -15.70 -0.65
N MET A 52 -7.13 -15.14 0.35
CA MET A 52 -6.52 -15.89 1.46
C MET A 52 -7.58 -16.68 2.25
N ALA A 53 -8.72 -16.05 2.57
CA ALA A 53 -9.82 -16.72 3.27
C ALA A 53 -10.39 -17.91 2.47
N SER A 54 -10.41 -17.81 1.15
CA SER A 54 -10.90 -18.86 0.25
C SER A 54 -9.94 -20.05 0.20
N ILE A 55 -8.63 -19.81 0.15
CA ILE A 55 -7.59 -20.86 0.19
C ILE A 55 -7.64 -21.59 1.53
N LEU A 56 -7.68 -20.85 2.65
CA LEU A 56 -7.79 -21.45 3.98
C LEU A 56 -9.06 -22.30 4.13
N ARG A 57 -10.19 -21.83 3.59
CA ARG A 57 -11.43 -22.59 3.58
C ARG A 57 -11.32 -23.87 2.75
N TYR A 58 -10.75 -23.79 1.55
CA TYR A 58 -10.52 -24.95 0.70
C TYR A 58 -9.60 -25.98 1.35
N LEU A 59 -8.51 -25.55 1.97
CA LEU A 59 -7.57 -26.43 2.67
C LEU A 59 -8.21 -27.09 3.89
N ARG A 60 -9.03 -26.35 4.64
CA ARG A 60 -9.81 -26.93 5.75
C ARG A 60 -10.78 -28.00 5.25
N ASP A 61 -11.55 -27.70 4.21
CA ASP A 61 -12.56 -28.64 3.70
C ASP A 61 -11.87 -29.88 3.07
N SER A 62 -10.70 -29.71 2.44
CA SER A 62 -9.87 -30.79 1.90
C SER A 62 -9.25 -31.66 3.00
N SER A 63 -8.69 -31.07 4.06
CA SER A 63 -8.11 -31.85 5.18
C SER A 63 -9.16 -32.68 5.93
N LEU A 64 -10.39 -32.18 6.03
CA LEU A 64 -11.52 -32.94 6.58
C LEU A 64 -11.90 -34.12 5.67
N TYR A 65 -11.91 -33.90 4.36
CA TYR A 65 -12.24 -34.94 3.38
C TYR A 65 -11.16 -36.04 3.29
N TYR A 66 -9.88 -35.66 3.31
CA TYR A 66 -8.75 -36.58 3.14
C TYR A 66 -8.17 -37.12 4.47
N LYS A 67 -8.69 -36.68 5.64
CA LYS A 67 -8.23 -37.07 7.00
C LYS A 67 -6.71 -36.98 7.21
N ARG A 68 -6.03 -36.06 6.51
CA ARG A 68 -4.59 -35.83 6.63
C ARG A 68 -4.34 -34.39 7.05
N SER A 69 -3.34 -34.20 7.91
CA SER A 69 -2.88 -32.87 8.30
C SER A 69 -2.19 -32.22 7.11
N LEU A 70 -2.80 -31.19 6.53
CA LEU A 70 -2.21 -30.39 5.45
C LEU A 70 -1.33 -29.31 6.09
N LYS A 71 -0.07 -29.23 5.67
CA LYS A 71 0.88 -28.23 6.15
C LYS A 71 0.85 -27.02 5.22
N ILE A 72 0.76 -25.83 5.80
CA ILE A 72 0.89 -24.55 5.09
C ILE A 72 2.18 -23.89 5.57
N VAL A 73 3.00 -23.43 4.64
CA VAL A 73 4.25 -22.71 4.92
C VAL A 73 4.12 -21.29 4.38
N PHE A 74 4.27 -20.32 5.28
CA PHE A 74 4.26 -18.89 4.94
C PHE A 74 5.69 -18.37 4.92
N ASP A 75 6.18 -17.96 3.75
CA ASP A 75 7.45 -17.26 3.61
C ASP A 75 7.18 -15.75 3.64
N LEU A 76 7.59 -15.09 4.73
CA LEU A 76 7.39 -13.65 4.90
C LEU A 76 8.47 -12.82 4.20
N LYS A 77 9.59 -13.41 3.79
CA LYS A 77 10.66 -12.71 3.07
C LYS A 77 10.30 -12.60 1.60
N GLU A 78 9.91 -13.72 1.01
CA GLU A 78 9.46 -13.80 -0.39
C GLU A 78 7.96 -13.51 -0.55
N ARG A 79 7.25 -13.25 0.56
CA ARG A 79 5.81 -13.01 0.62
C ARG A 79 4.98 -14.10 -0.07
N SER A 80 5.44 -15.34 -0.03
CA SER A 80 4.78 -16.47 -0.67
C SER A 80 4.13 -17.42 0.35
N VAL A 81 3.09 -18.12 -0.10
CA VAL A 81 2.41 -19.16 0.66
C VAL A 81 2.47 -20.46 -0.13
N LYS A 82 3.11 -21.46 0.46
CA LYS A 82 3.17 -22.84 -0.05
C LYS A 82 2.18 -23.71 0.69
N TYR A 83 1.40 -24.49 -0.07
CA TYR A 83 0.46 -25.43 0.50
C TYR A 83 0.34 -26.68 -0.36
N GLU A 84 0.19 -27.82 0.33
CA GLU A 84 -0.12 -29.09 -0.32
C GLU A 84 -1.61 -29.15 -0.68
N THR A 85 -1.92 -29.52 -1.92
CA THR A 85 -3.27 -29.91 -2.34
C THR A 85 -3.27 -31.38 -2.78
N PRO A 86 -4.45 -32.01 -2.90
CA PRO A 86 -4.56 -33.37 -3.45
C PRO A 86 -4.00 -33.51 -4.88
N GLU A 87 -3.80 -32.39 -5.59
CA GLU A 87 -3.33 -32.31 -6.97
C GLU A 87 -1.81 -32.05 -7.06
N GLY A 88 -1.14 -31.74 -5.94
CA GLY A 88 0.28 -31.40 -5.88
C GLY A 88 0.58 -30.21 -4.96
N GLU A 89 1.85 -29.82 -4.87
CA GLU A 89 2.27 -28.64 -4.12
C GLU A 89 2.01 -27.37 -4.95
N LYS A 90 1.36 -26.36 -4.34
CA LYS A 90 1.10 -25.06 -4.98
C LYS A 90 1.81 -23.96 -4.18
N GLU A 91 2.39 -23.01 -4.90
CA GLU A 91 3.00 -21.79 -4.37
C GLU A 91 2.29 -20.58 -4.97
N GLU A 92 1.84 -19.67 -4.11
CA GLU A 92 1.24 -18.40 -4.52
C GLU A 92 1.91 -17.23 -3.79
N GLU A 93 2.20 -16.16 -4.52
CA GLU A 93 2.73 -14.91 -3.96
C GLU A 93 1.60 -13.98 -3.52
N PHE A 94 1.79 -13.35 -2.36
CA PHE A 94 0.85 -12.43 -1.72
C PHE A 94 1.57 -11.14 -1.32
N SER A 95 1.51 -10.14 -2.19
CA SER A 95 2.09 -8.81 -1.97
C SER A 95 1.72 -8.18 -0.60
N GLY A 96 0.54 -8.50 -0.05
CA GLY A 96 0.05 -8.03 1.24
C GLY A 96 0.42 -8.89 2.46
N LEU A 97 1.21 -9.95 2.31
CA LEU A 97 1.60 -10.84 3.41
C LEU A 97 2.66 -10.16 4.31
N LEU A 98 2.19 -9.39 5.29
CA LEU A 98 3.05 -8.69 6.27
C LEU A 98 3.35 -9.51 7.53
N GLY A 99 2.54 -10.53 7.81
CA GLY A 99 2.71 -11.37 8.99
C GLY A 99 1.52 -12.31 9.20
N VAL A 100 1.74 -13.38 9.96
CA VAL A 100 0.72 -14.38 10.29
C VAL A 100 0.49 -14.37 11.80
N LYS A 101 -0.76 -14.13 12.21
CA LYS A 101 -1.19 -14.35 13.60
C LYS A 101 -1.85 -15.71 13.69
N THR A 102 -1.18 -16.69 14.27
CA THR A 102 -1.82 -17.95 14.67
C THR A 102 -2.59 -17.70 15.97
N PRO A 103 -3.83 -18.19 16.11
CA PRO A 103 -4.45 -18.26 17.42
C PRO A 103 -3.59 -19.18 18.27
N GLY A 104 -2.77 -18.59 19.14
CA GLY A 104 -1.98 -19.33 20.10
C GLY A 104 -2.92 -20.17 20.96
N HIS A 105 -2.63 -21.46 21.05
CA HIS A 105 -2.98 -22.18 22.27
C HIS A 105 -2.26 -21.47 23.42
N GLY A 106 -2.95 -21.34 24.55
CA GLY A 106 -2.47 -20.62 25.74
C GLY A 106 -1.14 -21.12 26.28
#